data_AF-M5DD99-F1
#
_entry.id   AF-M5DD99-F1
#
_cell.length_a   1.000
_cell.length_b   1.000
_cell.length_c   1.000
_cell.angle_alpha   90.00
_cell.angle_beta   90.00
_cell.angle_gamma   90.00
#
_symmetry.space_group_name_H-M   'P 1'
#
loop_
_entity.id
_entity.type
_entity.pdbx_description
1 polymer ?
#
loop_
_entity_poly.entity_id
_entity_poly.type
_entity_poly.pdbx_seq_one_letter_code
_entity_poly.pdbx_strand_id
1 'polypeptide(L)'
;CHNQATNAGGHAVVAAGDKIWIQWDQWPESHHGPVLDYLASCGSSGCESVNKLDLKFFKIGEKGLIDGSSAPGRWASDELIANNAGWLVQIPADIAP
;
A
#
# COMPACT_ATOMS: atom_id res chain seq x y z
N CYS A 1 -8.40 5.48 4.45
CA CYS A 1 -8.78 4.52 3.39
C CYS A 1 -9.67 5.17 2.32
N HIS A 2 -9.29 6.38 1.84
CA HIS A 2 -10.05 7.19 0.87
C HIS A 2 -11.33 7.90 1.41
N ASN A 3 -12.01 8.65 0.54
CA ASN A 3 -13.16 9.52 0.83
C ASN A 3 -14.29 8.79 1.57
N GLN A 4 -14.82 9.39 2.64
CA GLN A 4 -15.93 8.87 3.45
C GLN A 4 -15.77 7.42 3.96
N ALA A 5 -14.56 6.87 3.96
CA ALA A 5 -14.34 5.47 4.33
C ALA A 5 -14.78 5.15 5.76
N THR A 6 -15.44 4.01 5.94
CA THR A 6 -15.72 3.38 7.22
C THR A 6 -14.84 2.15 7.41
N ASN A 7 -14.75 1.63 8.62
CA ASN A 7 -13.99 0.42 8.92
C ASN A 7 -14.54 -0.78 8.13
N ALA A 8 -13.65 -1.69 7.73
CA ALA A 8 -14.05 -2.96 7.16
C ALA A 8 -14.72 -3.83 8.23
N GLY A 9 -15.63 -4.72 7.82
CA GLY A 9 -16.32 -5.65 8.73
C GLY A 9 -15.50 -6.90 9.12
N GLY A 10 -14.21 -6.94 8.79
CA GLY A 10 -13.32 -8.06 9.07
C GLY A 10 -11.86 -7.76 8.72
N HIS A 11 -11.01 -8.76 8.87
CA HIS A 11 -9.56 -8.70 8.63
C HIS A 11 -9.04 -9.96 7.92
N ALA A 12 -7.86 -9.83 7.32
CA ALA A 12 -7.11 -10.96 6.76
C ALA A 12 -5.91 -11.25 7.67
N VAL A 13 -5.66 -12.53 7.97
CA VAL A 13 -4.52 -12.95 8.78
C VAL A 13 -3.32 -13.18 7.87
N VAL A 14 -2.19 -12.52 8.20
CA VAL A 14 -0.91 -12.65 7.51
C VAL A 14 0.19 -12.79 8.56
N ALA A 15 1.26 -13.52 8.24
CA ALA A 15 2.45 -13.59 9.09
C ALA A 15 3.39 -12.40 8.82
N ALA A 16 4.19 -12.04 9.83
CA ALA A 16 5.32 -11.15 9.61
C ALA A 16 6.27 -11.77 8.56
N GLY A 17 6.68 -10.97 7.57
CA GLY A 17 7.49 -11.44 6.43
C GLY A 17 6.68 -11.92 5.22
N ASP A 18 5.36 -12.12 5.35
CA ASP A 18 4.50 -12.46 4.22
C ASP A 18 4.45 -11.35 3.18
N LYS A 19 4.04 -11.73 1.98
CA LYS A 19 3.80 -10.80 0.88
C LYS A 19 2.33 -10.79 0.50
N ILE A 20 1.79 -9.59 0.32
CA ILE A 20 0.40 -9.34 -0.07
C ILE A 20 0.40 -8.80 -1.49
N TRP A 21 -0.30 -9.47 -2.40
CA TRP A 21 -0.53 -8.95 -3.75
C TRP A 21 -1.78 -8.07 -3.76
N ILE A 22 -1.62 -6.81 -4.14
CA ILE A 22 -2.71 -5.86 -4.34
C ILE A 22 -2.95 -5.74 -5.83
N GLN A 23 -4.10 -6.23 -6.27
CA GLN A 23 -4.55 -6.13 -7.64
C GLN A 23 -5.39 -4.85 -7.80
N TRP A 24 -4.89 -3.91 -8.59
CA TRP A 24 -5.67 -2.79 -9.09
C TRP A 24 -6.52 -3.24 -10.29
N ASP A 25 -7.46 -2.39 -10.68
CA ASP A 25 -8.21 -2.54 -11.92
C ASP A 25 -7.31 -2.21 -13.13
N GLN A 26 -7.40 -0.99 -13.68
CA GLN A 26 -6.52 -0.50 -14.73
C GLN A 26 -5.90 0.81 -14.28
N TRP A 27 -4.57 0.87 -14.26
CA TRP A 27 -3.86 2.13 -14.01
C TRP A 27 -3.57 2.86 -15.32
N PRO A 28 -4.00 4.13 -15.50
CA PRO A 28 -3.71 4.88 -16.72
C PRO A 28 -2.21 5.19 -16.83
N GLU A 29 -1.63 5.02 -18.02
CA GLU A 29 -0.21 5.32 -18.28
C GLU A 29 0.15 6.76 -17.92
N SER A 30 -0.75 7.71 -18.18
CA SER A 30 -0.50 9.14 -17.87
C SER A 30 -0.35 9.45 -16.37
N HIS A 31 -0.72 8.53 -15.49
CA HIS A 31 -0.68 8.71 -14.03
C HIS A 31 0.65 8.24 -13.45
N HIS A 32 1.74 8.80 -13.98
CA HIS A 32 3.09 8.54 -13.49
C HIS A 32 3.26 9.05 -12.05
N GLY A 33 3.67 8.17 -11.14
CA GLY A 33 3.85 8.56 -9.75
C GLY A 33 4.41 7.47 -8.84
N PRO A 34 4.68 7.84 -7.59
CA PRO A 34 5.15 6.90 -6.58
C PRO A 34 4.04 5.94 -6.14
N VAL A 35 4.46 4.78 -5.65
CA VAL A 35 3.60 3.83 -4.90
C VAL A 35 4.17 3.68 -3.50
N LEU A 36 3.34 3.87 -2.47
CA LEU A 36 3.74 3.93 -1.07
C LEU A 36 2.84 3.04 -0.22
N ASP A 37 3.46 2.29 0.69
CA ASP A 37 2.78 1.32 1.55
C ASP A 37 3.01 1.67 3.02
N TYR A 38 1.93 1.60 3.82
CA TYR A 38 1.95 1.99 5.24
C TYR A 38 1.18 0.98 6.08
N LEU A 39 1.58 0.85 7.34
CA LEU A 39 0.83 0.16 8.38
C LEU A 39 0.56 1.12 9.55
N ALA A 40 -0.50 0.85 10.30
CA ALA A 40 -0.81 1.49 11.56
C ALA A 40 -1.43 0.44 12.49
N SER A 41 -1.06 0.42 13.76
CA SER A 41 -1.71 -0.46 14.74
C SER A 41 -3.15 0.00 14.99
N CYS A 42 -4.09 -0.94 14.99
CA CYS A 42 -5.48 -0.69 15.37
C CYS A 42 -5.69 -0.70 16.89
N GLY A 43 -4.63 -0.95 17.67
CA GLY A 43 -4.71 -1.14 19.11
C GLY A 43 -5.51 -2.39 19.52
N SER A 44 -5.87 -2.47 20.80
CA SER A 44 -6.56 -3.64 21.37
C SER A 44 -8.04 -3.76 20.99
N SER A 45 -8.64 -2.71 20.43
CA SER A 45 -10.06 -2.70 20.02
C SER A 45 -10.30 -3.41 18.67
N GLY A 46 -9.23 -3.75 17.94
CA GLY A 46 -9.30 -4.33 16.60
C GLY A 46 -9.58 -3.29 15.50
N CYS A 47 -9.35 -3.68 14.25
CA CYS A 47 -9.44 -2.78 13.10
C CYS A 47 -10.88 -2.48 12.68
N GLU A 48 -11.85 -3.31 13.08
CA GLU A 48 -13.27 -3.15 12.78
C GLU A 48 -13.91 -2.00 13.56
N SER A 49 -13.30 -1.58 14.68
CA SER A 49 -13.83 -0.54 15.56
C SER A 49 -12.89 0.65 15.80
N VAL A 50 -11.64 0.59 15.32
CA VAL A 50 -10.66 1.67 15.52
C VAL A 50 -11.15 3.01 14.98
N ASN A 51 -10.95 4.09 15.72
CA ASN A 51 -11.16 5.44 15.20
C ASN A 51 -10.04 5.78 14.21
N LYS A 52 -10.37 5.85 12.91
CA LYS A 52 -9.39 6.10 11.85
C LYS A 52 -8.61 7.41 11.99
N LEU A 53 -9.11 8.38 12.76
CA LEU A 53 -8.42 9.66 13.00
C LEU A 53 -7.25 9.51 13.98
N ASP A 54 -7.23 8.44 14.77
CA ASP A 54 -6.19 8.18 15.77
C ASP A 54 -5.02 7.38 15.19
N LEU A 55 -5.20 6.74 14.03
CA LEU A 55 -4.18 5.92 13.37
C LEU A 55 -2.91 6.73 13.08
N LYS A 56 -1.77 6.18 13.53
CA LYS A 56 -0.43 6.72 13.26
C LYS A 56 0.29 5.80 12.29
N PHE A 57 0.28 6.20 11.02
CA PHE A 57 0.87 5.42 9.95
C PHE A 57 2.40 5.53 9.96
N PHE A 58 3.07 4.39 9.85
CA PHE A 58 4.48 4.29 9.54
C PHE A 58 4.65 3.62 8.17
N LYS A 59 5.63 4.09 7.40
CA LYS A 59 5.90 3.60 6.05
C LYS A 59 6.60 2.24 6.13
N ILE A 60 6.16 1.29 5.31
CA ILE A 60 6.78 -0.04 5.18
C ILE A 60 7.36 -0.30 3.79
N GLY A 61 6.94 0.47 2.78
CA GLY A 61 7.42 0.37 1.42
C GLY A 61 7.28 1.69 0.68
N GLU A 62 8.23 1.96 -0.22
CA GLU A 62 8.11 3.04 -1.18
C GLU A 62 8.88 2.73 -2.45
N LYS A 63 8.33 3.17 -3.58
CA LYS A 63 9.05 3.30 -4.83
C LYS A 63 8.60 4.57 -5.54
N GLY A 64 9.56 5.36 -6.00
CA GLY A 64 9.33 6.66 -6.64
C GLY A 64 9.71 6.67 -8.11
N LEU A 65 10.36 7.74 -8.54
CA LEU A 65 10.99 7.85 -9.87
C LEU A 65 12.13 6.81 -9.98
N ILE A 66 12.10 6.02 -11.03
CA ILE A 66 13.07 4.95 -11.31
C ILE A 66 14.09 5.42 -12.35
N ASP A 67 13.63 6.10 -13.39
CA ASP A 67 14.48 6.68 -14.43
C ASP A 67 13.92 8.03 -14.87
N GLY A 68 14.66 9.11 -14.61
CA GLY A 68 14.30 10.48 -14.97
C GLY A 68 15.06 11.04 -16.17
N SER A 69 15.79 10.21 -16.91
CA SER A 69 16.65 10.67 -18.02
C SER A 69 15.88 11.37 -19.15
N SER A 70 14.61 11.01 -19.33
CA SER A 70 13.68 11.66 -20.26
C SER A 70 12.32 11.90 -19.59
N ALA A 71 11.75 13.09 -19.72
CA ALA A 71 10.40 13.39 -19.21
C ALA A 71 9.32 12.57 -19.97
N PRO A 72 8.25 12.09 -19.28
CA PRO A 72 7.90 12.29 -17.86
C PRO A 72 8.65 11.38 -16.87
N GLY A 73 9.55 10.52 -17.35
CA GLY A 73 10.29 9.54 -16.56
C GLY A 73 9.56 8.20 -16.44
N ARG A 74 10.26 7.20 -15.90
CA ARG A 74 9.70 5.90 -15.51
C ARG A 74 9.58 5.84 -13.99
N TRP A 75 8.40 5.51 -13.49
CA TRP A 75 7.99 5.56 -12.10
C TRP A 75 7.50 4.21 -11.60
N ALA A 76 7.29 4.09 -10.29
CA ALA A 76 6.72 2.90 -9.67
C ALA A 76 5.36 2.48 -10.27
N SER A 77 4.52 3.46 -10.61
CA SER A 77 3.25 3.21 -11.32
C SER A 77 3.45 2.47 -12.65
N ASP A 78 4.57 2.68 -13.35
CA ASP A 78 4.84 2.02 -14.63
C ASP A 78 5.23 0.55 -14.43
N GLU A 79 5.90 0.22 -13.32
CA GLU A 79 6.09 -1.18 -12.93
C GLU A 79 4.78 -1.84 -12.47
N LEU A 80 3.90 -1.11 -11.78
CA LEU A 80 2.56 -1.59 -11.45
C LEU A 80 1.77 -1.93 -12.72
N ILE A 81 1.80 -1.06 -13.74
CA ILE A 81 1.19 -1.33 -15.05
C ILE A 81 1.81 -2.59 -15.67
N ALA A 82 3.14 -2.68 -15.73
CA ALA A 82 3.86 -3.82 -16.31
C ALA A 82 3.55 -5.15 -15.60
N ASN A 83 3.22 -5.10 -14.32
CA ASN A 83 2.82 -6.25 -13.49
C ASN A 83 1.32 -6.56 -13.58
N ASN A 84 0.69 -6.29 -14.73
CA ASN A 84 -0.74 -6.50 -14.96
C ASN A 84 -1.61 -5.80 -13.89
N ALA A 85 -1.32 -4.51 -13.65
CA ALA A 85 -1.96 -3.68 -12.61
C ALA A 85 -1.80 -4.23 -11.18
N GLY A 86 -0.69 -4.91 -10.89
CA GLY A 86 -0.43 -5.52 -9.61
C GLY A 86 0.75 -4.91 -8.85
N TRP A 87 0.65 -4.91 -7.53
CA TRP A 87 1.70 -4.44 -6.63
C TRP A 87 1.92 -5.43 -5.48
N LEU A 88 3.18 -5.76 -5.18
CA LEU A 88 3.54 -6.68 -4.11
C LEU A 88 4.03 -5.90 -2.89
N VAL A 89 3.27 -5.99 -1.79
CA VAL A 89 3.63 -5.39 -0.51
C VAL A 89 4.25 -6.45 0.38
N GLN A 90 5.41 -6.16 0.99
CA GLN A 90 6.04 -7.06 1.96
C GLN A 90 5.77 -6.57 3.38
N ILE A 91 5.21 -7.44 4.22
CA ILE A 91 5.07 -7.17 5.66
C ILE A 91 6.45 -7.29 6.31
N PRO A 92 6.91 -6.33 7.11
CA PRO A 92 8.21 -6.44 7.78
C PRO A 92 8.28 -7.70 8.65
N ALA A 93 9.37 -8.44 8.55
CA ALA A 93 9.53 -9.72 9.26
C ALA A 93 9.68 -9.55 10.79
N ASP A 94 10.04 -8.36 11.23
CA ASP A 94 10.25 -7.96 12.62
C ASP A 94 9.10 -7.12 13.19
N ILE A 95 7.99 -6.98 12.46
CA ILE A 95 6.82 -6.23 12.96
C ILE A 95 6.22 -6.95 14.18
N ALA A 96 5.81 -6.17 15.18
CA ALA A 96 5.09 -6.70 16.33
C ALA A 96 3.75 -7.34 15.90
N PRO A 97 3.39 -8.53 16.43
CA PRO A 97 2.06 -9.12 16.28
C PRO A 97 0.93 -8.28 16.90
#